data_AF-X1GAV1-F1
#
_entry.id   AF-X1GAV1-F1
#
_cell.length_a   1.000
_cell.length_b   1.000
_cell.length_c   1.000
_cell.angle_alpha   90.00
_cell.angle_beta   90.00
_cell.angle_gamma   90.00
#
_symmetry.space_group_name_H-M   'P 1'
#
loop_
_entity.id
_entity.type
_entity.pdbx_description
1 polymer ?
#
loop_
_entity_poly.entity_id
_entity_poly.type
_entity_poly.pdbx_seq_one_letter_code
_entity_poly.pdbx_strand_id
1 'polypeptide(L)' 'MAKLVYQLGSVGSDTITNIDLEATLIEWARGFSLAQIRAFINGIQAAGEQLRENANPRLVLEVLMLSMPRREEGVSVKHA' A
#
# COMPACT_ATOMS: atom_id res chain seq x y z
N MET A 1 -7.36 26.33 -13.55
CA MET A 1 -7.30 24.99 -14.15
C MET A 1 -5.88 24.65 -14.60
N ALA A 2 -4.91 24.60 -13.69
CA ALA A 2 -3.54 24.14 -14.01
C ALA A 2 -2.74 23.89 -12.72
N LYS A 3 -3.12 22.87 -11.93
CA LYS A 3 -2.26 22.34 -10.85
C LYS A 3 -2.60 20.88 -10.57
N LEU A 4 -2.47 20.03 -11.58
CA LEU A 4 -2.78 18.60 -11.46
C LEU A 4 -1.81 17.68 -12.21
N VAL A 5 -0.63 18.17 -12.60
CA VAL A 5 0.36 17.37 -13.34
C VAL A 5 1.77 17.60 -12.78
N TYR A 6 1.98 17.35 -11.49
CA TYR A 6 3.34 17.34 -10.94
C TYR A 6 3.44 16.37 -9.78
N GLN A 7 3.53 15.06 -10.10
CA GLN A 7 4.19 14.06 -9.25
C GLN A 7 4.21 12.70 -9.96
N LEU A 8 4.92 12.66 -11.08
CA LEU A 8 5.46 11.44 -11.68
C LEU A 8 6.96 11.69 -11.86
N GLY A 9 7.75 11.45 -10.83
CA GLY A 9 9.20 11.62 -10.90
C GLY A 9 9.87 11.39 -9.56
N SER A 10 10.75 10.37 -9.53
CA SER A 10 11.61 9.96 -8.41
C SER A 10 10.95 9.10 -7.33
N VAL A 11 11.06 7.77 -7.48
CA VAL A 11 10.94 6.83 -6.36
C VAL A 11 12.25 6.91 -5.57
N GLY A 12 12.40 7.95 -4.76
CA GLY A 12 13.58 8.14 -3.93
C GLY A 12 13.30 9.23 -2.90
N SER A 13 13.42 8.88 -1.62
CA SER A 13 13.42 9.67 -0.36
C SER A 13 12.46 10.88 -0.23
N ASP A 14 12.41 11.76 -1.21
CA ASP A 14 11.71 13.05 -1.20
C ASP A 14 10.18 12.95 -1.41
N THR A 15 9.64 11.75 -1.64
CA THR A 15 8.18 11.55 -1.84
C THR A 15 7.47 11.02 -0.58
N ILE A 16 8.21 10.62 0.46
CA ILE A 16 7.60 10.24 1.74
C ILE A 16 7.31 11.53 2.51
N THR A 17 6.11 12.08 2.31
CA THR A 17 5.64 13.26 3.07
C THR A 17 5.40 12.97 4.55
N ASN A 18 5.43 11.70 4.95
CA ASN A 18 5.29 11.25 6.33
C ASN A 18 6.66 10.83 6.90
N ILE A 19 7.59 11.79 6.96
CA ILE A 19 8.96 11.61 7.43
C ILE A 19 8.98 11.10 8.88
N ASP A 20 7.96 11.47 9.68
CA ASP A 20 7.82 11.03 11.07
C ASP A 20 7.58 9.51 11.22
N LEU A 21 7.09 8.85 10.17
CA LEU A 21 6.82 7.41 10.17
C LEU A 21 7.82 6.59 9.36
N GLU A 22 8.88 7.21 8.82
CA GLU A 22 9.83 6.53 7.92
C GLU A 22 10.41 5.25 8.55
N ALA A 23 10.93 5.34 9.77
CA ALA A 23 11.49 4.19 10.48
C ALA A 23 10.46 3.06 10.71
N THR A 24 9.23 3.45 11.05
CA THR A 24 8.11 2.52 11.25
C THR A 24 7.70 1.85 9.95
N LEU A 25 7.63 2.61 8.85
CA LEU A 25 7.30 2.11 7.52
C LEU A 25 8.36 1.14 7.01
N ILE A 26 9.65 1.44 7.23
CA ILE A 26 10.75 0.53 6.90
C ILE A 26 10.61 -0.78 7.67
N GLU A 27 10.36 -0.73 8.98
CA GLU A 27 10.20 -1.93 9.80
C GLU A 27 9.00 -2.76 9.37
N TRP A 28 7.86 -2.13 9.09
CA TRP A 28 6.67 -2.84 8.63
C TRP A 28 6.83 -3.43 7.23
N ALA A 29 7.51 -2.72 6.33
CA ALA A 29 7.73 -3.16 4.95
C ALA A 29 8.65 -4.39 4.86
N ARG A 30 9.53 -4.63 5.84
CA ARG A 30 10.41 -5.82 5.86
C ARG A 30 9.67 -7.15 5.75
N GLY A 31 8.42 -7.21 6.20
CA GLY A 31 7.60 -8.41 6.13
C GLY A 31 6.89 -8.64 4.80
N PHE A 32 7.05 -7.77 3.80
CA PHE A 32 6.28 -7.82 2.55
C PHE A 32 7.18 -7.60 1.34
N SER A 33 6.90 -8.28 0.23
CA SER A 33 7.56 -7.98 -1.03
C SER A 33 7.02 -6.69 -1.65
N LEU A 34 7.85 -6.05 -2.48
CA LEU A 34 7.48 -4.86 -3.23
C LEU A 34 6.22 -5.08 -4.11
N ALA A 35 6.04 -6.30 -4.63
CA ALA A 35 4.87 -6.67 -5.40
C ALA A 35 3.59 -6.65 -4.55
N GLN A 36 3.63 -7.20 -3.33
CA GLN A 36 2.51 -7.18 -2.39
C GLN A 36 2.16 -5.75 -1.97
N ILE A 37 3.16 -4.94 -1.63
CA ILE A 37 2.96 -3.53 -1.26
C ILE A 37 2.30 -2.77 -2.41
N ARG A 38 2.81 -2.92 -3.64
CA ARG A 38 2.25 -2.28 -4.84
C ARG A 38 0.82 -2.72 -5.12
N ALA A 39 0.55 -4.02 -5.04
CA ALA A 39 -0.79 -4.55 -5.26
C ALA A 39 -1.80 -3.98 -4.26
N PHE A 40 -1.42 -3.88 -2.98
CA PHE A 40 -2.30 -3.34 -1.96
C PHE A 40 -2.54 -1.83 -2.12
N ILE A 41 -1.52 -1.05 -2.50
CA ILE A 41 -1.68 0.38 -2.84
C ILE A 41 -2.69 0.56 -3.98
N ASN A 42 -2.59 -0.25 -5.04
CA ASN A 42 -3.55 -0.20 -6.15
C ASN A 42 -4.98 -0.54 -5.67
N GLY A 43 -5.12 -1.49 -4.74
CA GLY A 43 -6.40 -1.81 -4.11
C GLY A 43 -7.00 -0.62 -3.34
N ILE A 44 -6.19 0.09 -2.57
CA ILE A 44 -6.62 1.32 -1.85
C ILE A 44 -7.08 2.40 -2.84
N GLN A 45 -6.33 2.60 -3.92
CA GLN A 45 -6.71 3.57 -4.96
C GLN A 45 -8.05 3.21 -5.61
N ALA A 46 -8.22 1.96 -6.02
CA ALA A 46 -9.48 1.48 -6.59
C ALA A 46 -10.66 1.62 -5.62
N ALA A 47 -10.46 1.32 -4.33
CA ALA A 47 -11.47 1.55 -3.30
C ALA A 47 -11.85 3.04 -3.20
N GLY A 48 -10.88 3.95 -3.29
CA GLY A 48 -11.13 5.39 -3.33
C GLY A 48 -11.97 5.83 -4.53
N GLU A 49 -11.73 5.26 -5.71
CA GLU A 49 -12.56 5.49 -6.90
C GLU A 49 -14.01 5.02 -6.67
N GLN A 50 -14.18 3.77 -6.19
CA GLN A 50 -15.50 3.19 -5.92
C GLN A 50 -16.31 4.01 -4.93
N LEU A 51 -15.68 4.51 -3.86
CA LEU A 51 -16.34 5.38 -2.88
C LEU A 51 -16.79 6.70 -3.51
N ARG A 52 -16.03 7.27 -4.45
CA ARG A 52 -16.42 8.49 -5.16
C ARG A 52 -17.61 8.27 -6.11
N GLU A 53 -17.74 7.06 -6.62
CA GLU A 53 -18.88 6.60 -7.42
C GLU A 53 -20.10 6.18 -6.56
N ASN A 54 -20.09 6.48 -5.26
CA ASN A 54 -21.15 6.13 -4.30
C ASN A 54 -21.36 4.61 -4.11
N ALA A 55 -20.33 3.79 -4.32
CA ALA A 55 -20.38 2.38 -3.92
C ALA A 55 -20.58 2.25 -2.40
N ASN A 56 -21.18 1.14 -1.95
CA ASN A 56 -21.43 0.89 -0.53
C ASN A 56 -20.11 0.84 0.25
N PRO A 57 -19.85 1.76 1.20
CA PRO A 57 -18.55 1.84 1.88
C PRO A 57 -18.17 0.59 2.66
N ARG A 58 -19.17 -0.11 3.22
CA ARG A 58 -18.94 -1.36 3.95
C ARG A 58 -18.47 -2.46 3.02
N LEU A 59 -19.12 -2.62 1.87
CA LEU A 59 -18.73 -3.63 0.88
C LEU A 59 -17.34 -3.33 0.30
N VAL A 60 -17.05 -2.06 0.00
CA VAL A 60 -15.73 -1.64 -0.48
C VAL A 60 -14.64 -2.00 0.53
N LEU A 61 -14.89 -1.76 1.83
CA LEU A 61 -13.95 -2.14 2.88
C LEU A 61 -13.77 -3.66 2.96
N GLU A 62 -14.85 -4.43 2.92
CA GLU A 62 -14.80 -5.90 2.95
C GLU A 62 -13.97 -6.46 1.79
N VAL A 63 -14.17 -5.92 0.57
CA VAL A 63 -13.38 -6.31 -0.61
C VAL A 63 -11.91 -5.91 -0.47
N LEU A 64 -11.63 -4.70 0.01
CA LEU A 64 -10.26 -4.24 0.25
C LEU A 64 -9.55 -5.15 1.27
N MET A 65 -10.24 -5.55 2.35
CA MET A 65 -9.70 -6.45 3.36
C MET A 65 -9.31 -7.82 2.80
N LEU A 66 -10.04 -8.35 1.81
CA LEU A 66 -9.68 -9.61 1.15
C LEU A 66 -8.35 -9.52 0.38
N SER A 67 -7.94 -8.32 -0.02
CA SER A 67 -6.66 -8.06 -0.70
C SER A 67 -5.49 -7.76 0.24
N MET A 68 -5.69 -7.81 1.56
CA MET A 68 -4.60 -7.54 2.50
C MET A 68 -3.42 -8.49 2.26
N PRO A 69 -2.20 -7.95 2.10
CA PRO A 69 -1.03 -8.77 1.90
C PRO A 69 -0.76 -9.58 3.17
N ARG A 70 -0.32 -10.82 2.99
CA ARG A 70 0.17 -11.65 4.09
C ARG A 70 1.67 -11.46 4.20
N ARG A 71 2.17 -11.38 5.43
CA ARG A 71 3.61 -11.33 5.65
C ARG A 71 4.26 -12.57 5.07
N GLU A 72 5.37 -12.39 4.39
CA GLU A 72 6.23 -13.50 3.99
C GLU A 72 6.85 -14.02 5.29
N GLU A 73 6.27 -15.09 5.85
CA GLU A 73 6.87 -15.77 7.00
C GLU A 73 8.26 -16.22 6.57
N GLY A 74 9.30 -15.68 7.23
CA GLY A 74 10.66 -16.11 6.99
C GLY A 74 10.71 -17.63 7.06
N VAL A 75 11.11 -18.27 5.96
CA VAL A 75 11.29 -19.72 5.88
C VAL A 75 12.09 -20.14 7.11
N SER A 76 11.42 -20.74 8.09
CA SER A 76 12.08 -21.40 9.21
C SER A 76 12.80 -22.59 8.61
N VAL A 77 14.07 -22.38 8.23
CA VAL A 77 14.97 -23.45 7.87
C VAL A 77 15.12 -24.29 9.13
N LYS A 78 14.34 -25.36 9.21
CA LYS A 78 14.55 -26.41 10.20
C LYS A 78 15.90 -27.03 9.88
N HIS A 79 16.93 -26.61 10.60
CA HIS A 79 18.19 -27.36 10.63
C HIS A 79 17.89 -28.70 11.32
N ALA A 80 17.87 -29.75 10.52
CA ALA A 80 17.93 -31.14 10.96
C ALA A 80 19.37 -31.50 11.35
#